data_AF-A0A956X0B4-F1
#
_entry.id   AF-A0A956X0B4-F1
#
_cell.length_a   1.000
_cell.length_b   1.000
_cell.length_c   1.000
_cell.angle_alpha   90.00
_cell.angle_beta   90.00
_cell.angle_gamma   90.00
#
_symmetry.space_group_name_H-M   'P 1'
#
loop_
_entity.id
_entity.type
_entity.pdbx_description
1 polymer ?
#
loop_
_entity_poly.entity_id
_entity_poly.type
_entity_poly.pdbx_seq_one_letter_code
_entity_poly.pdbx_strand_id
1 'polypeptide(L)'
;MRDQGIRAWLRSPASHWIWVPALAFVVTRLGILAVAALSIALLPESTTPTPYHLRGQDNVLVDLLGSRWDTGFYVSIATEGYRYEGVPLPSVAFFPLLPLLMRLLGGLTGDVVPAGILIGNVALLGAMMLLHRLVDQEFGSSTASRAVWYMLIFPMSFFGSAIYTESLFLLFAIGAFYAARRGHWWAAALLGICLTLTRLVGIIIAPVLLVEWFTQRRSNAPAKPRVWG
;
A
#
# COMPACT_ATOMS: atom_id res chain seq x y z
N MET A 1 -13.30 21.24 28.02
CA MET A 1 -11.97 21.79 27.66
C MET A 1 -11.19 20.95 26.63
N ARG A 2 -11.15 19.60 26.70
CA ARG A 2 -10.44 18.75 25.70
C ARG A 2 -10.97 18.86 24.26
N ASP A 3 -12.28 19.07 24.07
CA ASP A 3 -12.91 19.03 22.75
C ASP A 3 -12.59 20.26 21.86
N GLN A 4 -12.28 21.41 22.47
CA GLN A 4 -11.89 22.62 21.74
C GLN A 4 -10.48 22.49 21.14
N GLY A 5 -9.57 21.80 21.84
CA GLY A 5 -8.20 21.57 21.37
C GLY A 5 -8.13 20.63 20.16
N ILE A 6 -8.92 19.55 20.16
CA ILE A 6 -8.98 18.60 19.04
C ILE A 6 -9.54 19.28 17.80
N ARG A 7 -10.64 20.04 17.93
CA ARG A 7 -11.23 20.78 16.80
C ARG A 7 -10.29 21.86 16.26
N ALA A 8 -9.55 22.54 17.13
CA ALA A 8 -8.53 23.51 16.71
C ALA A 8 -7.36 22.82 15.98
N TRP A 9 -6.90 21.66 16.46
CA TRP A 9 -5.85 20.88 15.81
C TRP A 9 -6.28 20.35 14.44
N LEU A 10 -7.50 19.80 14.32
CA LEU A 10 -8.06 19.30 13.05
C LEU A 10 -8.16 20.40 11.99
N ARG A 11 -8.41 21.65 12.40
CA ARG A 11 -8.47 22.81 11.49
C ARG A 11 -7.09 23.37 11.15
N SER A 12 -6.02 22.94 11.82
CA SER A 12 -4.67 23.42 11.54
C SER A 12 -4.10 22.72 10.30
N PRO A 13 -3.56 23.47 9.32
CA PRO A 13 -2.95 22.87 8.12
C PRO A 13 -1.85 21.85 8.44
N ALA A 14 -1.16 22.04 9.58
CA ALA A 14 -0.11 21.16 10.06
C ALA A 14 -0.59 19.74 10.45
N SER A 15 -1.88 19.53 10.68
CA SER A 15 -2.43 18.21 11.02
C SER A 15 -3.01 17.45 9.82
N HIS A 16 -3.27 18.16 8.71
CA HIS A 16 -3.99 17.62 7.55
C HIS A 16 -3.33 16.38 6.97
N TRP A 17 -1.99 16.31 6.99
CA TRP A 17 -1.24 15.17 6.46
C TRP A 17 -1.45 13.85 7.23
N ILE A 18 -2.04 13.87 8.43
CA ILE A 18 -2.43 12.66 9.17
C ILE A 18 -3.91 12.40 9.00
N TRP A 19 -4.76 13.35 9.43
CA TRP A 19 -6.17 13.05 9.59
C TRP A 19 -6.91 13.02 8.25
N VAL A 20 -6.48 13.77 7.23
CA VAL A 20 -7.11 13.70 5.90
C VAL A 20 -6.88 12.33 5.27
N PRO A 21 -5.63 11.81 5.18
CA PRO A 21 -5.41 10.44 4.72
C PRO A 21 -6.12 9.39 5.56
N ALA A 22 -6.11 9.52 6.88
CA ALA A 22 -6.79 8.57 7.76
C ALA A 22 -8.31 8.56 7.55
N LEU A 23 -8.94 9.74 7.43
CA LEU A 23 -10.36 9.88 7.16
C LEU A 23 -10.72 9.31 5.78
N ALA A 24 -9.98 9.71 4.74
CA ALA A 24 -10.19 9.23 3.39
C ALA A 24 -10.04 7.71 3.30
N PHE A 25 -9.05 7.15 3.99
CA PHE A 25 -8.84 5.72 4.11
C PHE A 25 -10.05 5.05 4.77
N VAL A 26 -10.45 5.47 5.97
CA VAL A 26 -11.59 4.85 6.68
C VAL A 26 -12.87 4.92 5.85
N VAL A 27 -13.21 6.09 5.31
CA VAL A 27 -14.43 6.28 4.51
C VAL A 27 -14.44 5.37 3.28
N THR A 28 -13.35 5.33 2.52
CA THR A 28 -13.29 4.53 1.29
C THR A 28 -13.27 3.03 1.59
N ARG A 29 -12.63 2.60 2.67
CA ARG A 29 -12.61 1.19 3.09
C ARG A 29 -13.97 0.73 3.59
N LEU A 30 -14.67 1.54 4.37
CA LEU A 30 -16.08 1.27 4.73
C LEU A 30 -16.97 1.20 3.49
N GLY A 31 -16.76 2.08 2.51
CA GLY A 31 -17.47 2.03 1.22
C GLY A 31 -17.22 0.73 0.46
N ILE A 32 -15.95 0.29 0.36
CA ILE A 32 -15.60 -0.99 -0.27
C ILE A 32 -16.26 -2.16 0.47
N LEU A 33 -16.21 -2.17 1.81
CA LEU A 33 -16.84 -3.23 2.61
C LEU A 33 -18.36 -3.24 2.44
N ALA A 34 -19.01 -2.08 2.31
CA ALA A 34 -20.44 -1.99 2.06
C ALA A 34 -20.81 -2.52 0.67
N VAL A 35 -20.08 -2.13 -0.38
CA VAL A 35 -20.27 -2.65 -1.75
C VAL A 35 -20.04 -4.15 -1.80
N ALA A 36 -19.01 -4.62 -1.11
CA ALA A 36 -18.68 -6.03 -0.96
C ALA A 36 -19.79 -6.84 -0.28
N ALA A 37 -20.29 -6.37 0.87
CA ALA A 37 -21.40 -6.99 1.59
C ALA A 37 -22.68 -7.01 0.75
N LEU A 38 -22.97 -5.92 0.03
CA LEU A 38 -24.11 -5.85 -0.88
C LEU A 38 -23.94 -6.83 -2.04
N SER A 39 -22.73 -6.96 -2.59
CA SER A 39 -22.43 -7.90 -3.67
C SER A 39 -22.69 -9.35 -3.25
N ILE A 40 -22.33 -9.72 -2.01
CA ILE A 40 -22.61 -11.06 -1.46
C ILE A 40 -24.12 -11.29 -1.27
N ALA A 41 -24.86 -10.26 -0.86
CA ALA A 41 -26.31 -10.37 -0.66
C ALA A 41 -27.10 -10.45 -1.99
N LEU A 42 -26.59 -9.83 -3.06
CA LEU A 42 -27.30 -9.70 -4.34
C LEU A 42 -26.86 -10.70 -5.41
N LEU A 43 -25.60 -11.16 -5.38
CA LEU A 43 -25.05 -12.01 -6.42
C LEU A 43 -25.09 -13.49 -5.98
N PRO A 44 -25.56 -14.41 -6.84
CA PRO A 44 -25.49 -15.84 -6.56
C PRO A 44 -24.04 -16.30 -6.41
N GLU A 45 -23.79 -17.22 -5.47
CA GLU A 45 -22.49 -17.88 -5.38
C GLU A 45 -22.18 -18.62 -6.68
N SER A 46 -20.96 -18.43 -7.20
CA SER A 46 -20.48 -19.18 -8.35
C SER A 46 -20.32 -20.66 -7.95
N THR A 47 -21.01 -21.56 -8.65
CA THR A 47 -20.96 -23.01 -8.40
C THR A 47 -19.62 -23.66 -8.79
N THR A 48 -18.79 -22.93 -9.54
CA THR A 48 -17.43 -23.33 -9.90
C THR A 48 -16.46 -22.97 -8.77
N PRO A 49 -15.78 -23.94 -8.13
CA PRO A 49 -14.71 -23.61 -7.20
C PRO A 49 -13.61 -22.88 -7.99
N THR A 50 -13.34 -21.61 -7.67
CA THR A 50 -12.19 -20.95 -8.30
C THR A 50 -10.91 -21.61 -7.77
N PRO A 51 -9.92 -21.85 -8.65
CA PRO A 51 -8.60 -22.24 -8.20
C PRO A 51 -8.13 -21.18 -7.20
N TYR A 52 -7.74 -21.61 -5.99
CA TYR A 52 -7.22 -20.74 -4.93
C TYR A 52 -8.23 -19.88 -4.15
N HIS A 53 -9.54 -20.18 -4.22
CA HIS A 53 -10.37 -19.88 -3.06
C HIS A 53 -9.83 -20.67 -1.87
N LEU A 54 -9.15 -19.97 -0.96
CA LEU A 54 -8.81 -20.49 0.36
C LEU A 54 -10.16 -20.73 1.07
N ARG A 55 -10.66 -21.95 0.96
CA ARG A 55 -11.99 -22.38 1.42
C ARG A 55 -12.22 -22.06 2.91
N GLY A 56 -13.45 -21.67 3.23
CA GLY A 56 -14.12 -22.09 4.46
C GLY A 56 -13.98 -21.17 5.67
N GLN A 57 -14.28 -19.88 5.54
CA GLN A 57 -14.27 -18.98 6.69
C GLN A 57 -15.68 -18.50 7.04
N ASP A 58 -16.08 -18.72 8.30
CA ASP A 58 -17.26 -18.13 8.93
C ASP A 58 -17.25 -16.57 8.88
N ASN A 59 -16.12 -15.96 8.48
CA ASN A 59 -15.91 -14.53 8.42
C ASN A 59 -15.81 -14.01 6.97
N VAL A 60 -16.93 -13.44 6.52
CA VAL A 60 -17.12 -12.81 5.21
C VAL A 60 -16.03 -11.77 4.86
N LEU A 61 -15.49 -11.04 5.84
CA LEU A 61 -14.51 -9.98 5.58
C LEU A 61 -13.14 -10.54 5.17
N VAL A 62 -12.74 -11.65 5.77
CA VAL A 62 -11.44 -12.29 5.48
C VAL A 62 -11.50 -13.01 4.14
N ASP A 63 -12.63 -13.66 3.83
CA ASP A 63 -12.83 -14.26 2.50
C ASP A 63 -12.70 -13.21 1.39
N LEU A 64 -13.39 -12.08 1.57
CA LEU A 64 -13.46 -11.02 0.56
C LEU A 64 -12.09 -10.41 0.23
N LEU A 65 -11.29 -10.14 1.27
CA LEU A 65 -10.01 -9.43 1.13
C LEU A 65 -8.81 -10.38 1.01
N GLY A 66 -8.91 -11.60 1.52
CA GLY A 66 -7.80 -12.50 1.76
C GLY A 66 -7.93 -13.88 1.12
N SER A 67 -8.98 -14.15 0.33
CA SER A 67 -9.20 -15.49 -0.23
C SER A 67 -9.65 -15.48 -1.70
N ARG A 68 -9.32 -14.41 -2.44
CA ARG A 68 -9.69 -14.26 -3.85
C ARG A 68 -8.48 -14.03 -4.76
N TRP A 69 -8.63 -14.49 -6.01
CA TRP A 69 -7.67 -14.30 -7.10
C TRP A 69 -6.25 -14.79 -6.74
N ASP A 70 -5.23 -13.98 -6.99
CA ASP A 70 -3.82 -14.36 -6.80
C ASP A 70 -3.38 -14.40 -5.34
N THR A 71 -4.26 -14.04 -4.40
CA THR A 71 -3.97 -14.10 -2.96
C THR A 71 -3.46 -15.47 -2.54
N GLY A 72 -4.00 -16.55 -3.12
CA GLY A 72 -3.57 -17.91 -2.80
C GLY A 72 -2.10 -18.18 -3.12
N PHE A 73 -1.50 -17.49 -4.10
CA PHE A 73 -0.06 -17.60 -4.35
C PHE A 73 0.75 -16.95 -3.22
N TYR A 74 0.37 -15.75 -2.77
CA TYR A 74 1.07 -15.09 -1.67
C TYR A 74 0.94 -15.88 -0.35
N VAL A 75 -0.24 -16.42 -0.07
CA VAL A 75 -0.49 -17.27 1.11
C VAL A 75 0.31 -18.57 1.02
N SER A 76 0.24 -19.30 -0.11
CA SER A 76 1.00 -20.55 -0.27
C SER A 76 2.52 -20.34 -0.18
N ILE A 77 3.05 -19.23 -0.70
CA ILE A 77 4.49 -18.92 -0.54
C ILE A 77 4.80 -18.60 0.93
N ALA A 78 3.91 -17.91 1.65
CA ALA A 78 4.11 -17.58 3.05
C ALA A 78 4.06 -18.81 3.97
N THR A 79 3.21 -19.80 3.68
CA THR A 79 3.03 -21.03 4.47
C THR A 79 3.99 -22.14 4.07
N GLU A 80 4.13 -22.40 2.77
CA GLU A 80 4.75 -23.60 2.21
C GLU A 80 6.02 -23.28 1.40
N GLY A 81 6.29 -22.01 1.11
CA GLY A 81 7.41 -21.58 0.28
C GLY A 81 7.12 -21.66 -1.23
N TYR A 82 8.16 -21.42 -2.03
CA TYR A 82 8.04 -21.45 -3.48
C TYR A 82 7.88 -22.88 -4.01
N ARG A 83 6.94 -23.07 -4.94
CA ARG A 83 6.69 -24.35 -5.61
C ARG A 83 6.87 -24.20 -7.11
N TYR A 84 7.54 -25.19 -7.70
CA TYR A 84 7.83 -25.24 -9.14
C TYR A 84 7.36 -26.56 -9.74
N GLU A 85 7.76 -27.70 -9.17
CA GLU A 85 7.39 -29.03 -9.65
C GLU A 85 6.17 -29.59 -8.91
N GLY A 86 5.38 -30.43 -9.59
CA GLY A 86 4.25 -31.13 -8.98
C GLY A 86 3.01 -30.26 -8.69
N VAL A 87 2.96 -29.02 -9.20
CA VAL A 87 1.81 -28.11 -9.07
C VAL A 87 1.29 -27.65 -10.44
N PRO A 88 -0.02 -27.49 -10.65
CA PRO A 88 -0.57 -27.01 -11.92
C PRO A 88 -0.11 -25.59 -12.30
N LEU A 89 0.13 -24.73 -11.30
CA LEU A 89 0.57 -23.35 -11.49
C LEU A 89 1.73 -23.04 -10.52
N PRO A 90 2.95 -22.83 -11.03
CA PRO A 90 4.11 -22.46 -10.21
C PRO A 90 3.98 -21.08 -9.56
N SER A 91 4.46 -20.92 -8.33
CA SER A 91 4.44 -19.63 -7.60
C SER A 91 5.68 -18.77 -7.84
N VAL A 92 6.63 -19.21 -8.67
CA VAL A 92 7.93 -18.57 -8.92
C VAL A 92 7.85 -17.19 -9.58
N ALA A 93 6.71 -16.84 -10.19
CA ALA A 93 6.49 -15.52 -10.77
C ALA A 93 6.22 -14.42 -9.71
N PHE A 94 5.89 -14.82 -8.47
CA PHE A 94 5.54 -13.89 -7.41
C PHE A 94 6.77 -13.44 -6.62
N PHE A 95 6.86 -12.13 -6.41
CA PHE A 95 7.99 -11.50 -5.75
C PHE A 95 7.95 -11.68 -4.22
N PRO A 96 9.12 -11.72 -3.56
CA PRO A 96 9.24 -12.31 -2.23
C PRO A 96 8.83 -11.40 -1.07
N LEU A 97 8.76 -10.07 -1.25
CA LEU A 97 8.63 -9.18 -0.09
C LEU A 97 7.32 -9.37 0.67
N LEU A 98 6.19 -9.43 -0.04
CA LEU A 98 4.89 -9.60 0.60
C LEU A 98 4.78 -10.95 1.34
N PRO A 99 5.07 -12.11 0.71
CA PRO A 99 5.08 -13.40 1.41
C PRO A 99 6.03 -13.44 2.62
N LEU A 100 7.20 -12.83 2.52
CA LEU A 100 8.16 -12.76 3.62
C LEU A 100 7.58 -11.98 4.81
N LEU A 101 6.98 -10.81 4.56
CA LEU A 101 6.34 -10.02 5.61
C LEU A 101 5.13 -10.76 6.21
N MET A 102 4.33 -11.43 5.37
CA MET A 102 3.22 -12.26 5.81
C MET A 102 3.69 -13.40 6.71
N ARG A 103 4.78 -14.09 6.36
CA ARG A 103 5.34 -15.17 7.19
C ARG A 103 5.87 -14.66 8.52
N LEU A 104 6.57 -13.52 8.52
CA LEU A 104 7.09 -12.91 9.74
C LEU A 104 5.96 -12.48 10.68
N LEU A 105 4.97 -11.75 10.16
CA LEU A 105 3.85 -11.26 10.96
C LEU A 105 2.90 -12.39 11.34
N GLY A 106 2.62 -13.31 10.42
CA GLY A 106 1.82 -14.52 10.68
C GLY A 106 2.45 -15.43 11.72
N GLY A 107 3.78 -15.51 11.80
CA GLY A 107 4.47 -16.20 12.89
C GLY A 107 4.26 -15.55 14.27
N LEU A 108 3.94 -14.24 14.32
CA LEU A 108 3.64 -13.51 15.55
C LEU A 108 2.13 -13.53 15.89
N THR A 109 1.27 -13.49 14.88
CA THR A 109 -0.20 -13.41 15.04
C THR A 109 -0.91 -14.76 14.97
N GLY A 110 -0.23 -15.81 14.50
CA GLY A 110 -0.76 -17.17 14.34
C GLY A 110 -1.40 -17.46 12.98
N ASP A 111 -1.66 -16.44 12.15
CA ASP A 111 -2.29 -16.60 10.83
C ASP A 111 -1.73 -15.58 9.82
N VAL A 112 -1.32 -16.07 8.64
CA VAL A 112 -0.74 -15.28 7.55
C VAL A 112 -1.79 -14.47 6.77
N VAL A 113 -3.07 -14.86 6.77
CA VAL A 113 -4.11 -14.19 5.97
C VAL A 113 -4.49 -12.84 6.58
N PRO A 114 -4.89 -12.74 7.88
CA PRO A 114 -5.10 -11.45 8.52
C PRO A 114 -3.83 -10.59 8.54
N ALA A 115 -2.66 -11.21 8.65
CA ALA A 115 -1.37 -10.53 8.56
C ALA A 115 -1.18 -9.85 7.19
N GLY A 116 -1.46 -10.55 6.08
CA GLY A 116 -1.40 -9.99 4.73
C GLY A 116 -2.35 -8.81 4.52
N ILE A 117 -3.60 -8.93 5.00
CA ILE A 117 -4.59 -7.84 4.93
C ILE A 117 -4.09 -6.63 5.73
N LEU A 118 -3.58 -6.85 6.94
CA LEU A 118 -3.06 -5.78 7.79
C LEU A 118 -1.86 -5.09 7.14
N ILE A 119 -0.91 -5.84 6.59
CA ILE A 119 0.26 -5.31 5.88
C ILE A 119 -0.18 -4.41 4.72
N GLY A 120 -1.10 -4.88 3.88
CA GLY A 120 -1.60 -4.11 2.73
C GLY A 120 -2.26 -2.79 3.16
N ASN A 121 -3.12 -2.84 4.17
CA ASN A 121 -3.85 -1.66 4.66
C ASN A 121 -2.94 -0.65 5.37
N VAL A 122 -2.02 -1.11 6.23
CA VAL A 122 -1.02 -0.24 6.88
C VAL A 122 -0.10 0.39 5.85
N ALA A 123 0.35 -0.38 4.86
CA ALA A 123 1.20 0.14 3.79
C ALA A 123 0.48 1.20 2.98
N LEU A 124 -0.80 0.99 2.64
CA LEU A 124 -1.58 1.96 1.90
C LEU A 124 -1.78 3.26 2.69
N LEU A 125 -2.14 3.16 3.97
CA LEU A 125 -2.31 4.33 4.83
C LEU A 125 -1.00 5.13 4.92
N GLY A 126 0.13 4.43 5.12
CA GLY A 126 1.46 5.05 5.10
C GLY A 126 1.77 5.73 3.78
N ALA A 127 1.45 5.08 2.65
CA ALA A 127 1.63 5.64 1.32
C ALA A 127 0.83 6.94 1.14
N MET A 128 -0.42 6.99 1.63
CA MET A 128 -1.27 8.17 1.52
C MET A 128 -0.80 9.32 2.42
N MET A 129 -0.27 9.03 3.60
CA MET A 129 0.35 10.05 4.47
C MET A 129 1.58 10.67 3.81
N LEU A 130 2.44 9.84 3.19
CA LEU A 130 3.61 10.33 2.47
C LEU A 130 3.23 11.07 1.20
N LEU A 131 2.23 10.58 0.45
CA LEU A 131 1.69 11.26 -0.74
C LEU A 131 1.19 12.65 -0.38
N HIS A 132 0.38 12.76 0.68
CA HIS A 132 -0.10 14.05 1.15
C HIS A 132 1.07 14.99 1.45
N ARG A 133 2.07 14.54 2.19
CA ARG A 133 3.23 15.38 2.52
C ARG A 133 4.01 15.81 1.28
N LEU A 134 4.19 14.92 0.32
CA LEU A 134 4.93 15.23 -0.89
C LEU A 134 4.19 16.27 -1.74
N VAL A 135 2.88 16.08 -1.95
CA VAL A 135 2.06 17.02 -2.75
C VAL A 135 1.87 18.35 -2.03
N ASP A 136 1.75 18.35 -0.70
CA ASP A 136 1.60 19.57 0.10
C ASP A 136 2.83 20.48 -0.02
N GLN A 137 4.03 19.89 -0.07
CA GLN A 137 5.28 20.62 -0.26
C GLN A 137 5.41 21.31 -1.62
N GLU A 138 4.75 20.81 -2.66
CA GLU A 138 4.87 21.33 -4.03
C GLU A 138 3.65 22.15 -4.48
N PHE A 139 2.44 21.75 -4.07
CA PHE A 139 1.17 22.30 -4.58
C PHE A 139 0.18 22.72 -3.47
N GLY A 140 0.59 22.64 -2.20
CA GLY A 140 -0.20 23.04 -1.04
C GLY A 140 -1.28 22.04 -0.59
N SER A 141 -1.80 22.27 0.62
CA SER A 141 -2.60 21.30 1.37
C SER A 141 -3.92 20.91 0.72
N SER A 142 -4.56 21.85 0.00
CA SER A 142 -5.80 21.60 -0.72
C SER A 142 -5.59 20.57 -1.84
N THR A 143 -4.54 20.76 -2.65
CA THR A 143 -4.17 19.84 -3.73
C THR A 143 -3.75 18.49 -3.18
N ALA A 144 -2.98 18.47 -2.09
CA ALA A 144 -2.57 17.25 -1.40
C ALA A 144 -3.76 16.42 -0.90
N SER A 145 -4.75 17.09 -0.29
CA SER A 145 -5.97 16.45 0.18
C SER A 145 -6.75 15.80 -0.97
N ARG A 146 -6.90 16.53 -2.09
CA ARG A 146 -7.57 16.01 -3.30
C ARG A 146 -6.84 14.82 -3.90
N ALA A 147 -5.51 14.87 -4.00
CA ALA A 147 -4.70 13.77 -4.53
C ALA A 147 -4.93 12.47 -3.75
N VAL A 148 -4.96 12.54 -2.41
CA VAL A 148 -5.25 11.38 -1.56
C VAL A 148 -6.66 10.83 -1.79
N TRP A 149 -7.67 11.70 -1.83
CA TRP A 149 -9.04 11.29 -2.10
C TRP A 149 -9.20 10.63 -3.48
N TYR A 150 -8.61 11.21 -4.52
CA TYR A 150 -8.67 10.64 -5.87
C TYR A 150 -7.99 9.28 -5.93
N MET A 151 -6.85 9.12 -5.26
CA MET A 151 -6.15 7.84 -5.22
C MET A 151 -6.96 6.74 -4.51
N LEU A 152 -7.71 7.10 -3.45
CA LEU A 152 -8.49 6.14 -2.67
C LEU A 152 -9.90 5.88 -3.21
N ILE A 153 -10.49 6.82 -3.94
CA ILE A 153 -11.80 6.64 -4.62
C ILE A 153 -11.64 5.88 -5.93
N PHE A 154 -10.47 5.98 -6.58
CA PHE A 154 -10.19 5.24 -7.82
C PHE A 154 -10.56 3.76 -7.67
N PRO A 155 -11.33 3.16 -8.61
CA PRO A 155 -11.89 1.81 -8.44
C PRO A 155 -10.83 0.76 -8.08
N MET A 156 -9.62 0.82 -8.64
CA MET A 156 -8.58 -0.16 -8.32
C MET A 156 -7.99 -0.03 -6.90
N SER A 157 -8.39 0.98 -6.12
CA SER A 157 -7.89 1.15 -4.76
C SER A 157 -8.29 -0.02 -3.84
N PHE A 158 -9.31 -0.81 -4.19
CA PHE A 158 -9.67 -2.01 -3.42
C PHE A 158 -8.54 -3.05 -3.40
N PHE A 159 -7.70 -3.13 -4.45
CA PHE A 159 -6.52 -4.00 -4.44
C PHE A 159 -5.54 -3.63 -3.33
N GLY A 160 -5.55 -2.36 -2.89
CA GLY A 160 -4.77 -1.94 -1.74
C GLY A 160 -5.31 -2.42 -0.38
N SER A 161 -6.50 -3.02 -0.36
CA SER A 161 -7.11 -3.64 0.83
C SER A 161 -6.98 -5.17 0.81
N ALA A 162 -6.73 -5.75 -0.35
CA ALA A 162 -6.53 -7.18 -0.55
C ALA A 162 -5.06 -7.57 -0.33
N ILE A 163 -4.77 -8.88 -0.26
CA ILE A 163 -3.41 -9.41 -0.10
C ILE A 163 -2.66 -9.31 -1.43
N TYR A 164 -2.20 -8.10 -1.74
CA TYR A 164 -1.40 -7.82 -2.91
C TYR A 164 -0.28 -6.79 -2.65
N THR A 165 0.62 -6.68 -3.62
CA THR A 165 1.85 -5.87 -3.54
C THR A 165 1.65 -4.36 -3.78
N GLU A 166 0.51 -3.92 -4.31
CA GLU A 166 0.28 -2.55 -4.80
C GLU A 166 0.47 -1.51 -3.69
N SER A 167 -0.05 -1.78 -2.49
CA SER A 167 0.11 -0.87 -1.34
C SER A 167 1.56 -0.73 -0.88
N LEU A 168 2.29 -1.85 -0.83
CA LEU A 168 3.72 -1.85 -0.51
C LEU A 168 4.52 -1.14 -1.60
N PHE A 169 4.19 -1.40 -2.87
CA PHE A 169 4.82 -0.74 -4.01
C PHE A 169 4.64 0.78 -3.91
N LEU A 170 3.42 1.27 -3.67
CA LEU A 170 3.15 2.70 -3.52
C LEU A 170 3.91 3.29 -2.33
N LEU A 171 3.88 2.63 -1.17
CA LEU A 171 4.59 3.08 0.03
C LEU A 171 6.09 3.23 -0.23
N PHE A 172 6.72 2.21 -0.79
CA PHE A 172 8.16 2.21 -1.02
C PHE A 172 8.57 3.15 -2.15
N ALA A 173 7.77 3.29 -3.21
CA ALA A 173 8.03 4.24 -4.29
C ALA A 173 7.98 5.69 -3.79
N ILE A 174 6.89 6.06 -3.12
CA ILE A 174 6.72 7.42 -2.57
C ILE A 174 7.75 7.67 -1.47
N GLY A 175 7.97 6.69 -0.59
CA GLY A 175 8.95 6.76 0.48
C GLY A 175 10.38 6.93 -0.02
N ALA A 176 10.79 6.16 -1.04
CA ALA A 176 12.12 6.28 -1.63
C ALA A 176 12.33 7.67 -2.22
N PHE A 177 11.35 8.18 -2.98
CA PHE A 177 11.41 9.53 -3.54
C PHE A 177 11.42 10.61 -2.46
N TYR A 178 10.57 10.47 -1.43
CA TYR A 178 10.51 11.40 -0.30
C TYR A 178 11.82 11.44 0.49
N ALA A 179 12.45 10.30 0.74
CA ALA A 179 13.76 10.22 1.39
C ALA A 179 14.86 10.87 0.53
N ALA A 180 14.85 10.62 -0.79
CA ALA A 180 15.79 11.21 -1.72
C ALA A 180 15.67 12.74 -1.80
N ARG A 181 14.44 13.27 -1.83
CA ARG A 181 14.17 14.72 -1.76
C ARG A 181 14.76 15.37 -0.51
N ARG A 182 14.87 14.64 0.60
CA ARG A 182 15.46 15.12 1.86
C ARG A 182 16.96 14.81 1.97
N GLY A 183 17.61 14.32 0.92
CA GLY A 183 19.01 13.94 0.94
C GLY A 183 19.34 12.68 1.76
N HIS A 184 18.33 11.94 2.23
CA HIS A 184 18.52 10.70 3.00
C HIS A 184 18.72 9.50 2.05
N TRP A 185 19.84 9.53 1.33
CA TRP A 185 20.12 8.59 0.23
C TRP A 185 20.17 7.11 0.65
N TRP A 186 20.63 6.83 1.88
CA TRP A 186 20.62 5.46 2.39
C TRP A 186 19.19 4.92 2.56
N ALA A 187 18.29 5.71 3.14
CA ALA A 187 16.89 5.35 3.27
C ALA A 187 16.22 5.23 1.89
N ALA A 188 16.54 6.13 0.95
CA ALA A 188 16.03 6.06 -0.42
C ALA A 188 16.44 4.77 -1.14
N ALA A 189 17.71 4.37 -1.00
CA ALA A 189 18.22 3.13 -1.57
C ALA A 189 17.56 1.90 -0.94
N LEU A 190 17.44 1.84 0.39
CA LEU A 190 16.79 0.74 1.09
C LEU A 190 15.33 0.59 0.66
N LEU A 191 14.59 1.70 0.61
CA LEU A 191 13.20 1.70 0.15
C LEU A 191 13.10 1.30 -1.33
N GLY A 192 14.04 1.70 -2.17
CA GLY A 192 14.11 1.28 -3.58
C GLY A 192 14.38 -0.23 -3.75
N ILE A 193 15.22 -0.82 -2.89
CA ILE A 193 15.43 -2.28 -2.85
C ILE A 193 14.12 -2.96 -2.45
N CYS A 194 13.47 -2.52 -1.36
CA CYS A 194 12.17 -3.04 -0.95
C CYS A 194 11.13 -2.93 -2.07
N LEU A 195 11.08 -1.79 -2.78
CA LEU A 195 10.20 -1.61 -3.93
C LEU A 195 10.43 -2.67 -5.01
N THR A 196 11.69 -2.92 -5.37
CA THR A 196 12.05 -3.93 -6.39
C THR A 196 11.69 -5.35 -5.92
N LEU A 197 11.78 -5.62 -4.62
CA LEU A 197 11.36 -6.90 -4.03
C LEU A 197 9.83 -7.06 -3.98
N THR A 198 9.04 -6.04 -4.27
CA THR A 198 7.58 -6.18 -4.46
C THR A 198 7.23 -6.62 -5.87
N ARG A 199 7.91 -6.10 -6.91
CA ARG A 199 7.69 -6.39 -8.34
C ARG A 199 8.88 -5.93 -9.18
N LEU A 200 9.10 -6.59 -10.33
CA LEU A 200 10.17 -6.26 -11.29
C LEU A 200 10.15 -4.78 -11.72
N VAL A 201 8.95 -4.22 -11.96
CA VAL A 201 8.74 -2.83 -12.37
C VAL A 201 9.36 -1.83 -11.36
N GLY A 202 9.53 -2.24 -10.10
CA GLY A 202 10.17 -1.44 -9.06
C GLY A 202 11.60 -1.00 -9.39
N ILE A 203 12.30 -1.72 -10.28
CA ILE A 203 13.66 -1.36 -10.71
C ILE A 203 13.74 0.02 -11.37
N ILE A 204 12.63 0.53 -11.89
CA ILE A 204 12.54 1.87 -12.51
C ILE A 204 12.87 2.98 -11.51
N ILE A 205 12.74 2.74 -10.20
CA ILE A 205 13.12 3.75 -9.20
C ILE A 205 14.63 4.04 -9.22
N ALA A 206 15.47 3.10 -9.63
CA ALA A 206 16.91 3.27 -9.64
C ALA A 206 17.36 4.43 -10.55
N PRO A 207 17.02 4.49 -11.86
CA PRO A 207 17.37 5.64 -12.68
C PRO A 207 16.73 6.95 -12.19
N VAL A 208 15.52 6.92 -11.63
CA VAL A 208 14.87 8.12 -11.07
C VAL A 208 15.69 8.68 -9.89
N LEU A 209 16.12 7.82 -8.96
CA LEU A 209 16.95 8.21 -7.83
C LEU A 209 18.33 8.69 -8.27
N LEU A 210 18.93 8.06 -9.28
CA LEU A 210 20.22 8.49 -9.84
C LEU A 210 20.12 9.89 -10.44
N VAL A 211 19.08 10.16 -11.24
CA VAL A 211 18.85 11.50 -11.81
C VAL A 211 18.67 12.53 -10.70
N GLU A 212 17.83 12.25 -9.71
CA GLU A 212 17.61 13.14 -8.57
C GLU A 212 18.93 13.42 -7.82
N TRP A 213 19.78 12.40 -7.64
CA TRP A 213 21.07 12.53 -6.97
C TRP A 213 22.05 13.42 -7.72
N PHE A 214 22.19 13.22 -9.04
CA PHE A 214 23.03 14.07 -9.87
C PHE A 214 22.53 15.52 -9.87
N THR A 215 21.21 15.72 -9.89
CA THR A 215 20.60 17.06 -9.90
C THR A 215 20.86 17.81 -8.60
N GLN A 216 20.77 17.13 -7.46
CA GLN A 216 21.09 17.71 -6.15
C GLN A 216 22.59 18.02 -6.00
N ARG A 217 23.47 17.11 -6.45
CA ARG A 217 24.92 17.33 -6.43
C ARG A 217 25.37 18.52 -7.28
N ARG A 218 24.78 18.69 -8.46
CA ARG A 218 25.11 19.83 -9.35
C ARG A 218 24.66 21.17 -8.79
N SER A 219 23.62 21.20 -7.96
CA SER A 219 23.09 22.47 -7.44
C SER A 219 23.87 23.04 -6.25
N ASN A 220 24.74 22.25 -5.57
CA ASN A 220 25.46 22.65 -4.35
C ASN A 220 24.60 23.33 -3.25
N ALA A 221 23.26 23.23 -3.36
CA ALA A 221 22.30 23.88 -2.50
C ALA A 221 21.45 22.79 -1.84
N PRO A 222 21.15 22.92 -0.53
CA PRO A 222 20.20 22.02 0.12
C PRO A 222 18.90 22.01 -0.66
N ALA A 223 18.33 20.82 -0.86
CA ALA A 223 17.13 20.60 -1.67
C ALA A 223 16.02 21.57 -1.27
N LYS A 224 15.86 22.66 -2.04
CA LYS A 224 14.69 23.52 -1.92
C LYS A 224 13.52 22.76 -2.58
N PRO A 225 12.31 22.80 -2.00
CA PRO A 225 11.12 22.33 -2.70
C PRO A 225 11.04 23.06 -4.04
N ARG A 226 11.17 22.31 -5.13
CA ARG A 226 11.07 22.84 -6.49
C ARG A 226 9.60 23.13 -6.74
N VAL A 227 9.23 24.40 -6.64
CA VAL A 227 7.96 24.90 -7.16
C VAL A 227 8.10 24.89 -8.67
N TRP A 228 7.48 23.92 -9.35
CA TRP A 228 7.27 24.00 -10.79
C TRP A 228 6.11 24.96 -11.00
N GLY A 229 6.46 26.24 -11.23
CA GLY A 229 5.55 27.28 -11.68
C GLY A 229 5.45 27.29 -13.20
#